data_AF-A0A2V5Y0D0-F1
#
_entry.id   AF-A0A2V5Y0D0-F1
#
_cell.length_a   1.000
_cell.length_b   1.000
_cell.length_c   1.000
_cell.angle_alpha   90.00
_cell.angle_beta   90.00
_cell.angle_gamma   90.00
#
_symmetry.space_group_name_H-M   'P 1'
#
loop_
_entity.id
_entity.type
_entity.pdbx_description
1 polymer ?
#
loop_
_entity_poly.entity_id
_entity_poly.type
_entity_poly.pdbx_seq_one_letter_code
_entity_poly.pdbx_strand_id
1 'polypeptide(L)'
;MKIVMFYQSLVSDWNHGNAHFLRGISMELVKRGHQVEIYEPQNSWAVCNLISSHGSEPLREFRARFPLLRSKRYCLDSLNLDRVLDGAD
;
A
#
# COMPACT_ATOMS: atom_id res chain seq x y z
N MET A 1 -3.21 -14.77 11.17
CA MET A 1 -4.33 -13.93 10.72
C MET A 1 -4.00 -13.38 9.34
N LYS A 2 -4.97 -13.34 8.45
CA LYS A 2 -4.96 -12.62 7.17
C LYS A 2 -5.64 -11.28 7.38
N ILE A 3 -4.87 -10.21 7.27
CA ILE A 3 -5.34 -8.84 7.46
C ILE A 3 -5.31 -8.14 6.11
N VAL A 4 -6.48 -7.69 5.65
CA VAL A 4 -6.63 -6.96 4.40
C VAL A 4 -6.85 -5.49 4.69
N MET A 5 -6.00 -4.62 4.14
CA MET A 5 -6.00 -3.19 4.43
C MET A 5 -6.11 -2.37 3.14
N PHE A 6 -7.00 -1.40 3.11
CA PHE A 6 -7.17 -0.49 1.98
C PHE A 6 -6.63 0.90 2.36
N TYR A 7 -5.57 1.32 1.69
CA TYR A 7 -4.92 2.62 1.93
C TYR A 7 -5.09 3.53 0.73
N GLN A 8 -5.12 4.84 0.98
CA GLN A 8 -5.02 5.82 -0.11
C GLN A 8 -3.67 5.70 -0.82
N SER A 9 -2.59 5.48 -0.07
CA SER A 9 -1.25 5.22 -0.61
C SER A 9 -0.35 4.61 0.48
N LEU A 10 0.28 3.48 0.17
CA LEU A 10 1.39 2.96 0.97
C LEU A 10 2.74 3.54 0.50
N VAL A 11 2.88 3.65 -0.83
CA VAL A 11 4.15 3.93 -1.50
C VAL A 11 4.49 5.41 -1.48
N SER A 12 3.51 6.30 -1.69
CA SER A 12 3.70 7.76 -1.66
C SER A 12 3.17 8.37 -0.36
N ASP A 13 3.97 9.27 0.22
CA ASP A 13 3.62 10.16 1.32
C ASP A 13 3.38 11.61 0.84
N TRP A 14 3.32 11.83 -0.47
CA TRP A 14 3.07 13.14 -1.07
C TRP A 14 1.74 13.73 -0.58
N ASN A 15 1.82 14.76 0.26
CA ASN A 15 0.67 15.34 0.98
C ASN A 15 -0.19 14.27 1.71
N HIS A 16 0.44 13.16 2.11
CA HIS A 16 -0.18 12.00 2.75
C HIS A 16 0.74 11.49 3.87
N GLY A 17 0.93 12.33 4.91
CA GLY A 17 1.83 12.05 6.04
C GLY A 17 1.48 10.75 6.79
N ASN A 18 0.22 10.32 6.74
CA ASN A 18 -0.24 9.08 7.37
C ASN A 18 0.44 7.82 6.79
N ALA A 19 1.02 7.87 5.58
CA ALA A 19 1.74 6.75 5.00
C ALA A 19 2.83 6.20 5.95
N HIS A 20 3.53 7.06 6.69
CA HIS A 20 4.58 6.61 7.62
C HIS A 20 4.03 5.78 8.78
N PHE A 21 2.91 6.22 9.36
CA PHE A 21 2.23 5.49 10.42
C PHE A 21 1.71 4.14 9.93
N LEU A 22 1.06 4.14 8.75
CA LEU A 22 0.55 2.92 8.11
C LEU A 22 1.68 1.92 7.79
N ARG A 23 2.84 2.40 7.33
CA ARG A 23 4.04 1.57 7.12
C ARG A 23 4.50 0.93 8.43
N GLY A 24 4.53 1.70 9.52
CA GLY A 24 4.91 1.20 10.85
C GLY A 24 4.01 0.07 11.33
N ILE A 25 2.69 0.28 11.32
CA ILE A 25 1.71 -0.75 11.70
C ILE A 25 1.86 -1.99 10.82
N SER A 26 1.88 -1.80 9.50
CA SER A 26 1.94 -2.91 8.55
C SER A 26 3.22 -3.73 8.73
N MET A 27 4.35 -3.06 8.95
CA MET A 27 5.63 -3.72 9.17
C MET A 27 5.63 -4.54 10.46
N GLU A 28 5.05 -4.01 11.53
CA GLU A 28 4.96 -4.72 12.80
C GLU A 28 4.04 -5.95 12.70
N LEU A 29 2.91 -5.84 12.00
CA LEU A 29 2.02 -6.97 11.74
C LEU A 29 2.72 -8.07 10.94
N VAL A 30 3.47 -7.70 9.89
CA VAL A 30 4.28 -8.65 9.11
C VAL A 30 5.34 -9.31 9.98
N LYS A 31 6.06 -8.55 10.81
CA LYS A 31 7.10 -9.08 11.72
C LYS A 31 6.55 -10.08 12.74
N ARG A 32 5.29 -9.94 13.15
CA ARG A 32 4.60 -10.87 14.04
C ARG A 32 4.08 -12.13 13.33
N GLY A 33 4.31 -12.26 12.03
CA GLY A 33 3.92 -13.43 11.23
C GLY A 33 2.48 -13.36 10.72
N HIS A 34 1.82 -12.20 10.75
CA HIS A 34 0.52 -12.04 10.11
C HIS A 34 0.67 -11.92 8.58
N GLN A 35 -0.28 -12.49 7.84
CA GLN A 35 -0.39 -12.27 6.41
C GLN A 35 -1.06 -10.91 6.19
N VAL A 36 -0.29 -9.94 5.71
CA VAL A 36 -0.78 -8.58 5.46
C VAL A 36 -0.91 -8.36 3.97
N GLU A 37 -2.12 -8.04 3.52
CA GLU A 37 -2.39 -7.64 2.14
C GLU A 37 -2.87 -6.19 2.10
N ILE A 38 -2.05 -5.33 1.51
CA ILE A 38 -2.36 -3.90 1.37
C ILE A 38 -2.83 -3.64 -0.06
N TYR A 39 -3.95 -2.94 -0.18
CA TYR A 39 -4.53 -2.50 -1.45
C TYR A 39 -4.49 -0.97 -1.51
N GLU A 40 -4.11 -0.42 -2.65
CA GLU A 40 -4.15 1.02 -2.91
C GLU A 40 -4.75 1.31 -4.30
N PRO A 41 -5.48 2.44 -4.48
CA PRO A 41 -6.07 2.76 -5.78
C PRO A 41 -5.03 2.89 -6.88
N GLN A 42 -5.33 2.36 -8.07
CA GLN A 42 -4.48 2.50 -9.25
C GLN A 42 -4.25 3.97 -9.64
N ASN A 43 -5.21 4.84 -9.35
CA ASN A 43 -5.16 6.28 -9.58
C ASN A 43 -4.91 7.07 -8.29
N SER A 44 -4.12 6.53 -7.36
CA SER A 44 -3.77 7.23 -6.12
C SER A 44 -3.15 8.59 -6.43
N TRP A 45 -3.87 9.67 -6.09
CA TRP A 45 -3.46 11.04 -6.33
C TRP A 45 -2.05 11.32 -5.78
N ALA A 46 -1.72 10.79 -4.59
CA ALA A 46 -0.40 10.95 -3.99
C ALA A 46 0.71 10.32 -4.85
N VAL A 47 0.46 9.15 -5.45
CA VAL A 47 1.44 8.47 -6.32
C VAL A 47 1.57 9.20 -7.65
N CYS A 48 0.45 9.65 -8.24
CA CYS A 48 0.47 10.39 -9.50
C CYS A 48 1.25 11.71 -9.37
N ASN A 49 1.04 12.48 -8.31
CA ASN A 49 1.78 13.74 -8.09
C ASN A 49 3.26 13.51 -7.78
N LEU A 50 3.60 12.46 -7.02
CA LEU A 50 4.98 12.08 -6.76
C LEU A 50 5.72 11.77 -8.07
N ILE A 51 5.12 10.96 -8.94
CA ILE A 51 5.70 10.62 -10.25
C ILE A 51 5.81 11.87 -11.13
N SER A 52 4.77 12.70 -11.17
CA SER A 52 4.79 13.92 -11.98
C SER A 52 5.86 14.91 -11.54
N SER A 53 6.22 14.93 -10.25
CA SER A 53 7.16 15.90 -9.68
C SER A 53 8.60 15.38 -9.62
N HIS A 54 8.79 14.08 -9.37
CA HIS A 54 10.09 13.47 -9.05
C HIS A 54 10.42 12.22 -9.90
N GLY A 55 9.57 11.88 -10.87
CA GLY A 55 9.70 10.67 -11.67
C GLY A 55 9.44 9.39 -10.88
N SER A 56 9.85 8.25 -11.43
CA SER A 56 9.62 6.93 -10.82
C SER A 56 10.63 6.55 -9.73
N GLU A 57 11.68 7.35 -9.53
CA GLU A 57 12.78 7.01 -8.61
C GLU A 57 12.33 6.82 -7.16
N PRO A 58 11.48 7.69 -6.59
CA PRO A 58 10.99 7.51 -5.22
C PRO A 58 10.25 6.18 -5.01
N LEU A 59 9.61 5.63 -6.04
CA LEU A 59 8.95 4.31 -5.97
C LEU A 59 9.99 3.18 -5.90
N ARG A 60 11.13 3.33 -6.58
CA ARG A 60 12.25 2.39 -6.47
C ARG A 60 12.89 2.46 -5.09
N GLU A 61 13.14 3.66 -4.58
CA GLU A 61 13.67 3.87 -3.24
C GLU A 61 12.77 3.28 -2.16
N PHE A 62 11.44 3.49 -2.27
CA PHE A 62 10.47 2.89 -1.36
C PHE A 62 10.62 1.37 -1.32
N ARG A 63 10.66 0.71 -2.49
CA ARG A 63 10.82 -0.75 -2.57
C ARG A 63 12.14 -1.24 -2.00
N ALA A 64 13.22 -0.47 -2.16
CA ALA A 64 14.52 -0.80 -1.59
C ALA A 64 14.55 -0.65 -0.07
N ARG A 65 13.89 0.39 0.47
CA ARG A 65 13.88 0.70 1.91
C ARG A 65 12.90 -0.17 2.71
N PHE A 66 11.79 -0.55 2.09
CA PHE A 66 10.72 -1.34 2.72
C PHE A 66 10.45 -2.65 1.95
N PRO A 67 11.42 -3.57 1.85
CA PRO A 67 11.30 -4.76 1.00
C PRO A 67 10.17 -5.71 1.43
N LEU A 68 9.78 -5.67 2.72
CA LEU A 68 8.68 -6.46 3.28
C LEU A 68 7.31 -5.82 3.07
N LEU A 69 7.24 -4.54 2.73
CA LEU A 69 5.97 -3.84 2.51
C LEU A 69 5.66 -3.81 1.02
N ARG A 70 4.54 -4.42 0.65
CA ARG A 70 4.05 -4.44 -0.74
C ARG A 70 2.57 -4.11 -0.74
N SER A 71 2.14 -3.42 -1.80
CA SER A 71 0.74 -3.13 -2.06
C SER A 71 0.31 -3.62 -3.43
N LYS A 72 -0.97 -3.96 -3.54
CA LYS A 72 -1.66 -4.31 -4.78
C LYS A 72 -2.46 -3.10 -5.25
N ARG A 73 -2.32 -2.74 -6.52
CA ARG A 73 -3.11 -1.67 -7.12
C ARG A 73 -4.48 -2.21 -7.51
N TYR A 74 -5.55 -1.49 -7.21
CA TYR A 74 -6.92 -1.86 -7.62
C TYR A 74 -7.63 -0.73 -8.38
N CYS A 75 -8.56 -1.11 -9.25
CA CYS A 75 -9.56 -0.21 -9.82
C CYS A 75 -10.91 -0.52 -9.15
N LEU A 76 -11.65 0.52 -8.73
CA LEU A 76 -12.93 0.34 -8.04
C LEU A 76 -13.95 -0.43 -8.91
N ASP A 77 -13.97 -0.14 -10.21
CA ASP A 77 -14.95 -0.72 -11.13
C ASP A 77 -14.75 -2.22 -11.39
N SER A 78 -13.55 -2.75 -11.14
CA SER A 78 -13.20 -4.16 -11.36
C SER A 78 -12.81 -4.90 -10.08
N LEU A 79 -12.92 -4.24 -8.92
CA LEU A 79 -12.57 -4.84 -7.64
C LEU A 79 -13.65 -5.83 -7.20
N ASN A 80 -13.31 -7.11 -7.20
CA ASN A 80 -14.13 -8.14 -6.56
C ASN A 80 -13.77 -8.23 -5.06
N LEU A 81 -14.61 -7.64 -4.21
CA LEU A 81 -14.39 -7.61 -2.77
C LEU A 81 -14.48 -9.00 -2.14
N ASP A 82 -15.41 -9.85 -2.58
CA ASP A 82 -15.55 -11.22 -2.05
C ASP A 82 -14.24 -12.00 -2.20
N ARG A 83 -13.61 -11.91 -3.37
CA ARG A 83 -12.32 -12.55 -3.63
C ARG A 83 -11.19 -11.95 -2.80
N VAL A 84 -11.17 -10.62 -2.65
CA VAL A 84 -10.08 -9.93 -1.94
C VAL A 84 -10.14 -10.21 -0.44
N LEU A 85 -11.35 -10.22 0.11
CA LEU A 85 -11.62 -10.41 1.53
C LEU A 85 -11.74 -11.90 1.93
N ASP A 86 -11.69 -12.83 0.97
CA ASP A 86 -11.79 -14.26 1.25
C ASP A 86 -10.78 -14.73 2.30
N GLY A 87 -11.27 -15.28 3.42
CA GLY A 87 -10.43 -15.70 4.54
C GLY A 87 -9.71 -14.59 5.30
N ALA A 88 -10.12 -13.31 5.13
CA ALA A 88 -9.68 -12.23 6.01
C ALA A 88 -10.26 -12.43 7.42
N ASP A 89 -9.45 -12.16 8.44
CA ASP A 89 -9.84 -12.19 9.86
C ASP A 89 -10.32 -10.83 10.36
#